data_AF-A0A850AHF2-F1
#
_entry.id   AF-A0A850AHF2-F1
#
_cell.length_a   1.000
_cell.length_b   1.000
_cell.length_c   1.000
_cell.angle_alpha   90.00
_cell.angle_beta   90.00
_cell.angle_gamma   90.00
#
_symmetry.space_group_name_H-M   'P 1'
#
loop_
_entity.id
_entity.type
_entity.pdbx_description
1 polymer ?
#
loop_
_entity_poly.entity_id
_entity_poly.type
_entity_poly.pdbx_seq_one_letter_code
_entity_poly.pdbx_strand_id
1 'polypeptide(L)'
;MNEQLPVNVVCPYCKTELELEEEEQTAGKYTCPNCTKEVTVPKIMNETEKTKNQPVIDRQEELSVESLQKEKDWFIGIEEGGGLTHYYDKEQIVTELRTNILEGKYEKTTSVVIHSKDKDGKWQQSTSTLEEFAKNHFKLRVLYQPVWSHAMAGLKWGAIGGVFLKLADTFLMLLSVDGGMAVLFAVAVGACMIPRIGWIGIAAISYFMFKFSRANFFFMALAAGLVGAILGCLPGMAIGGMIGFSRKDSLPLANDAAPESGGLLFKTVIIPLVSGVALFAFYIFVFNPWLVSVLE
;
A
#
# COMPACT_ATOMS: atom_id res chain seq x y z
N MET A 1 -5.72 52.28 24.55
CA MET A 1 -7.02 51.84 25.10
C MET A 1 -6.71 50.68 26.04
N ASN A 2 -7.06 50.81 27.32
CA ASN A 2 -6.77 49.79 28.34
C ASN A 2 -7.76 48.64 28.18
N GLU A 3 -7.27 47.47 27.78
CA GLU A 3 -8.07 46.23 27.70
C GLU A 3 -8.31 45.69 29.12
N GLN A 4 -9.58 45.60 29.52
CA GLN A 4 -10.04 44.98 30.77
C GLN A 4 -10.41 43.51 30.50
N LEU A 5 -10.09 42.62 31.44
CA LEU A 5 -10.60 41.24 31.43
C LEU A 5 -12.15 41.24 31.48
N PRO A 6 -12.82 40.22 30.90
CA PRO A 6 -14.27 40.10 30.98
C PRO A 6 -14.73 39.91 32.43
N VAL A 7 -15.91 40.45 32.75
CA VAL A 7 -16.53 40.42 34.09
C VAL A 7 -16.70 38.99 34.60
N ASN A 8 -16.96 38.03 33.71
CA ASN A 8 -17.14 36.62 34.05
C ASN A 8 -16.00 35.78 33.47
N VAL A 9 -15.30 35.04 34.33
CA VAL A 9 -14.23 34.11 33.93
C VAL A 9 -14.46 32.74 34.55
N VAL A 10 -14.00 31.69 33.86
CA VAL A 10 -14.00 30.32 34.38
C VAL A 10 -12.60 30.02 34.90
N CYS A 11 -12.48 29.61 36.18
CA CYS A 11 -11.20 29.23 36.73
C CYS A 11 -10.62 28.01 35.97
N PRO A 12 -9.39 28.07 35.44
CA PRO A 12 -8.80 26.95 34.70
C PRO A 12 -8.53 25.72 35.57
N TYR A 13 -8.46 25.87 36.89
CA TYR A 13 -8.16 24.78 37.81
C TYR A 13 -9.39 24.05 38.34
N CYS A 14 -10.46 24.77 38.68
CA CYS A 14 -11.67 24.17 39.29
C CYS A 14 -12.94 24.33 38.44
N LYS A 15 -12.84 24.99 37.28
CA LYS A 15 -13.95 25.23 36.34
C LYS A 15 -15.17 25.95 36.93
N THR A 16 -14.98 26.64 38.05
CA THR A 16 -16.02 27.46 38.68
C THR A 16 -16.09 28.80 37.96
N GLU A 17 -17.30 29.24 37.62
CA GLU A 17 -17.57 30.59 37.11
C GLU A 17 -17.40 31.61 38.22
N LEU A 18 -16.72 32.70 37.91
CA LEU A 18 -16.33 33.75 38.85
C LEU A 18 -16.63 35.12 38.23
N GLU A 19 -17.24 35.99 39.02
CA GLU A 19 -17.37 37.41 38.74
C GLU A 19 -16.13 38.13 39.28
N LEU A 20 -15.36 38.79 38.39
CA LEU A 20 -14.16 39.54 38.75
C LEU A 20 -14.51 40.99 39.10
N GLU A 21 -13.89 41.53 40.13
CA GLU A 21 -13.98 42.96 40.48
C GLU A 21 -13.17 43.83 39.49
N GLU A 22 -13.54 45.09 39.33
CA GLU A 22 -12.91 46.02 38.35
C GLU A 22 -11.39 46.17 38.54
N GLU A 23 -10.91 46.02 39.78
CA GLU A 23 -9.48 46.04 40.12
C GLU A 23 -8.75 44.79 39.59
N GLU A 24 -9.36 43.61 39.69
CA GLU A 24 -8.80 42.36 39.15
C GLU A 24 -8.85 42.34 37.62
N GLN A 25 -9.88 42.96 37.04
CA GLN A 25 -10.04 43.06 35.59
C GLN A 25 -8.95 43.92 34.93
N THR A 26 -8.49 44.95 35.65
CA THR A 26 -7.42 45.85 35.18
C THR A 26 -6.02 45.33 35.50
N ALA A 27 -5.86 44.57 36.58
CA ALA A 27 -4.58 43.99 36.98
C ALA A 27 -4.13 42.77 36.14
N GLY A 28 -5.06 42.09 35.46
CA GLY A 28 -4.73 40.90 34.65
C GLY A 28 -4.49 39.63 35.48
N LYS A 29 -4.82 39.67 36.77
CA LYS A 29 -4.59 38.59 37.75
C LYS A 29 -5.76 38.54 38.72
N TYR A 30 -6.20 37.33 39.07
CA TYR A 30 -7.24 37.10 40.06
C TYR A 30 -6.95 35.83 40.88
N THR A 31 -7.48 35.77 42.10
CA THR A 31 -7.37 34.57 42.96
C THR A 31 -8.72 33.88 43.04
N CYS A 32 -8.78 32.60 42.66
CA CYS A 32 -10.03 31.87 42.72
C CYS A 32 -10.43 31.59 44.20
N PRO A 33 -11.61 32.01 44.68
CA PRO A 33 -12.06 31.77 46.05
C PRO A 33 -12.30 30.29 46.36
N ASN A 34 -12.59 29.46 45.35
CA ASN A 34 -12.90 28.05 45.54
C ASN A 34 -11.65 27.16 45.64
N CYS A 35 -10.58 27.46 44.88
CA CYS A 35 -9.36 26.65 44.90
C CYS A 35 -8.12 27.39 45.42
N THR A 36 -8.27 28.67 45.78
CA THR A 36 -7.24 29.53 46.37
C THR A 36 -5.97 29.68 45.53
N LYS A 37 -6.05 29.36 44.23
CA LYS A 37 -4.94 29.48 43.28
C LYS A 37 -5.00 30.82 42.56
N GLU A 38 -3.84 31.49 42.48
CA GLU A 38 -3.64 32.71 41.70
C GLU A 38 -3.56 32.34 40.20
N VAL A 39 -4.36 33.03 39.39
CA VAL A 39 -4.39 32.87 37.93
C VAL A 39 -3.86 34.16 37.32
N THR A 40 -2.69 34.09 36.67
CA THR A 40 -2.20 35.18 35.83
C THR A 40 -2.63 34.89 34.40
N VAL A 41 -3.50 35.71 33.83
CA VAL A 41 -3.89 35.58 32.42
C VAL A 41 -2.82 36.30 31.60
N PRO A 42 -1.97 35.61 30.82
CA PRO A 42 -1.06 36.30 29.91
C PRO A 42 -1.90 37.12 28.92
N LYS A 43 -1.40 38.28 28.50
CA LYS A 43 -1.95 39.06 27.38
C LYS A 43 -1.99 38.17 26.13
N ILE A 44 -3.10 37.45 25.97
CA ILE A 44 -3.41 36.66 24.79
C ILE A 44 -4.19 37.60 23.88
N MET A 45 -3.58 37.92 22.74
CA MET A 45 -4.28 38.55 21.62
C MET A 45 -5.52 37.71 21.30
N ASN A 46 -6.69 38.30 21.55
CA ASN A 46 -8.01 38.04 20.98
C ASN A 46 -8.31 36.59 20.53
N GLU A 47 -8.87 35.80 21.45
CA GLU A 47 -9.67 34.61 21.14
C GLU A 47 -11.10 34.94 20.64
N THR A 48 -11.41 36.21 20.34
CA THR A 48 -12.75 36.64 19.91
C THR A 48 -12.98 36.58 18.38
N GLU A 49 -12.06 36.00 17.60
CA GLU A 49 -12.29 35.70 16.16
C GLU A 49 -12.58 34.22 15.85
N LYS A 50 -12.56 33.33 16.87
CA LYS A 50 -12.78 31.88 16.66
C LYS A 50 -14.23 31.42 16.53
N THR A 51 -15.23 32.30 16.61
CA THR A 51 -16.65 31.89 16.53
C THR A 51 -17.43 32.56 15.39
N LYS A 52 -16.74 33.06 14.35
CA LYS A 52 -17.41 33.51 13.10
C LYS A 52 -16.80 33.00 11.79
N ASN A 53 -15.60 32.41 11.79
CA ASN A 53 -14.96 31.89 10.57
C ASN A 53 -14.97 30.35 10.41
N GLN A 54 -15.51 29.59 11.38
CA GLN A 54 -15.59 28.12 11.29
C GLN A 54 -16.75 27.51 10.45
N PRO A 55 -17.76 28.22 9.88
CA PRO A 55 -18.77 27.55 9.04
C PRO A 55 -18.47 27.57 7.52
N VAL A 56 -17.38 28.21 7.07
CA VAL A 56 -17.10 28.39 5.63
C VAL A 56 -16.08 27.38 5.10
N ILE A 57 -15.06 27.01 5.88
CA ILE A 57 -14.01 26.07 5.48
C ILE A 57 -14.58 24.64 5.41
N ASP A 58 -15.28 24.18 6.45
CA ASP A 58 -15.92 22.85 6.47
C ASP A 58 -16.93 22.66 5.33
N ARG A 59 -17.70 23.71 4.97
CA ARG A 59 -18.67 23.63 3.87
C ARG A 59 -18.01 23.58 2.49
N GLN A 60 -16.91 24.30 2.27
CA GLN A 60 -16.21 24.25 0.98
C GLN A 60 -15.53 22.90 0.77
N GLU A 61 -15.01 22.30 1.83
CA GLU A 61 -14.39 21.00 1.80
C GLU A 61 -15.42 19.89 1.53
N GLU A 62 -16.57 19.90 2.23
CA GLU A 62 -17.69 18.98 1.97
C GLU A 62 -18.19 19.08 0.51
N LEU A 63 -18.35 20.29 -0.02
CA LEU A 63 -18.77 20.52 -1.41
C LEU A 63 -17.75 19.98 -2.43
N SER A 64 -16.45 20.11 -2.14
CA SER A 64 -15.38 19.59 -3.00
C SER A 64 -15.36 18.05 -3.03
N VAL A 65 -15.53 17.41 -1.87
CA VAL A 65 -15.59 15.94 -1.74
C VAL A 65 -16.81 15.38 -2.46
N GLU A 66 -17.99 15.99 -2.30
CA GLU A 66 -19.21 15.55 -2.99
C GLU A 66 -19.08 15.64 -4.52
N SER A 67 -18.40 16.67 -5.03
CA SER A 67 -18.14 16.81 -6.47
C SER A 67 -17.23 15.68 -6.99
N LEU A 68 -16.16 15.37 -6.26
CA LEU A 68 -15.22 14.30 -6.61
C LEU A 68 -15.88 12.92 -6.52
N GLN A 69 -16.76 12.71 -5.55
CA GLN A 69 -17.53 11.47 -5.41
C GLN A 69 -18.55 11.23 -6.55
N LYS A 70 -18.96 12.28 -7.26
CA LYS A 70 -19.84 12.15 -8.44
C LYS A 70 -19.06 11.78 -9.69
N GLU A 71 -17.81 12.24 -9.81
CA GLU A 71 -16.99 12.06 -11.00
C GLU A 71 -16.07 10.82 -10.93
N LYS A 72 -15.58 10.48 -9.74
CA LYS A 72 -14.54 9.48 -9.54
C LYS A 72 -15.05 8.37 -8.62
N ASP A 73 -14.55 7.15 -8.81
CA ASP A 73 -14.86 6.01 -7.94
C ASP A 73 -13.82 5.83 -6.80
N TRP A 74 -12.75 6.61 -6.84
CA TRP A 74 -11.64 6.52 -5.89
C TRP A 74 -10.76 7.77 -5.94
N PHE A 75 -10.37 8.31 -4.78
CA PHE A 75 -9.40 9.39 -4.63
C PHE A 75 -8.84 9.42 -3.21
N ILE A 76 -7.79 10.21 -2.97
CA ILE A 76 -7.22 10.43 -1.64
C ILE A 76 -7.22 11.92 -1.29
N GLY A 77 -7.37 12.24 -0.02
CA GLY A 77 -7.13 13.57 0.56
C GLY A 77 -5.90 13.52 1.46
N ILE A 78 -5.04 14.53 1.38
CA ILE A 78 -3.87 14.70 2.24
C ILE A 78 -4.02 16.00 3.00
N GLU A 79 -4.06 15.92 4.34
CA GLU A 79 -4.18 17.08 5.22
C GLU A 79 -2.80 17.74 5.41
N GLU A 80 -2.68 18.99 4.99
CA GLU A 80 -1.48 19.81 5.20
C GLU A 80 -1.53 20.52 6.57
N GLY A 81 -0.36 20.83 7.14
CA GLY A 81 -0.21 21.53 8.42
C GLY A 81 -0.83 22.93 8.37
N GLY A 82 -2.13 23.00 8.64
CA GLY A 82 -2.96 24.19 8.43
C GLY A 82 -4.42 23.89 8.12
N GLY A 83 -4.80 22.60 7.97
CA GLY A 83 -6.18 22.18 7.69
C GLY A 83 -6.58 22.25 6.22
N LEU A 84 -5.62 22.42 5.31
CA LEU A 84 -5.86 22.38 3.87
C LEU A 84 -5.71 20.94 3.37
N THR A 85 -6.80 20.37 2.86
CA THR A 85 -6.78 19.03 2.26
C THR A 85 -6.58 19.12 0.75
N HIS A 86 -5.51 18.51 0.25
CA HIS A 86 -5.28 18.36 -1.18
C HIS A 86 -5.77 17.00 -1.65
N TYR A 87 -6.59 17.00 -2.71
CA TYR A 87 -7.15 15.78 -3.27
C TYR A 87 -6.36 15.31 -4.49
N TYR A 88 -6.07 14.01 -4.54
CA TYR A 88 -5.38 13.37 -5.65
C TYR A 88 -6.17 12.18 -6.17
N ASP A 89 -6.27 12.08 -7.50
CA ASP A 89 -6.74 10.87 -8.17
C ASP A 89 -5.59 9.90 -8.50
N LYS A 90 -5.93 8.76 -9.13
CA LYS A 90 -4.95 7.71 -9.46
C LYS A 90 -3.81 8.19 -10.35
N GLU A 91 -4.07 9.14 -11.25
CA GLU A 91 -3.08 9.64 -12.19
C GLU A 91 -2.19 10.68 -11.50
N GLN A 92 -2.83 11.61 -10.78
CA GLN A 92 -2.14 12.67 -10.04
C GLN A 92 -1.24 12.13 -8.91
N ILE A 93 -1.57 10.97 -8.34
CA ILE A 93 -0.69 10.30 -7.37
C ILE A 93 0.70 10.02 -7.96
N VAL A 94 0.74 9.62 -9.23
CA VAL A 94 1.98 9.20 -9.87
C VAL A 94 2.85 10.39 -10.26
N THR A 95 2.22 11.50 -10.62
CA THR A 95 2.88 12.70 -11.15
C THR A 95 3.04 13.76 -10.07
N GLU A 96 1.93 14.29 -9.56
CA GLU A 96 1.90 15.44 -8.66
C GLU A 96 2.29 15.05 -7.23
N LEU A 97 1.63 14.06 -6.65
CA LEU A 97 1.92 13.65 -5.27
C LEU A 97 3.36 13.16 -5.13
N ARG A 98 3.83 12.35 -6.08
CA ARG A 98 5.23 11.92 -6.12
C ARG A 98 6.19 13.11 -6.15
N THR A 99 5.90 14.14 -6.93
CA THR A 99 6.74 15.34 -7.01
C THR A 99 6.69 16.11 -5.69
N ASN A 100 5.51 16.28 -5.09
CA ASN A 100 5.35 16.95 -3.81
C ASN A 100 6.08 16.23 -2.66
N ILE A 101 6.12 14.90 -2.67
CA ILE A 101 6.91 14.10 -1.70
C ILE A 101 8.41 14.34 -1.89
N LEU A 102 8.89 14.35 -3.15
CA LEU A 102 10.30 14.59 -3.45
C LEU A 102 10.74 16.02 -3.11
N GLU A 103 9.83 16.99 -3.25
CA GLU A 103 10.02 18.38 -2.84
C GLU A 103 9.95 18.57 -1.31
N GLY A 104 9.53 17.53 -0.56
CA GLY A 104 9.41 17.58 0.90
C GLY A 104 8.18 18.33 1.40
N LYS A 105 7.14 18.51 0.58
CA LYS A 105 5.88 19.16 1.01
C LYS A 105 5.10 18.31 2.01
N TYR A 106 5.23 16.98 1.92
CA TYR A 106 4.55 16.04 2.81
C TYR A 106 5.57 15.19 3.55
N GLU A 107 5.34 15.00 4.85
CA GLU A 107 6.09 14.07 5.67
C GLU A 107 5.42 12.69 5.61
N LYS A 108 6.18 11.63 5.86
CA LYS A 108 5.69 10.24 5.88
C LYS A 108 4.58 10.01 6.91
N THR A 109 4.54 10.83 7.97
CA THR A 109 3.54 10.80 9.04
C THR A 109 2.28 11.60 8.71
N THR A 110 2.26 12.33 7.59
CA THR A 110 1.08 13.08 7.16
C THR A 110 -0.12 12.15 6.97
N SER A 111 -1.28 12.59 7.46
CA SER A 111 -2.54 11.85 7.38
C SER A 111 -3.04 11.81 5.94
N VAL A 112 -3.42 10.62 5.48
CA VAL A 112 -4.01 10.37 4.17
C VAL A 112 -5.36 9.70 4.37
N VAL A 113 -6.40 10.37 3.90
CA VAL A 113 -7.78 9.85 3.89
C VAL A 113 -8.06 9.27 2.51
N ILE A 114 -8.33 7.96 2.45
CA ILE A 114 -8.61 7.25 1.22
C ILE A 114 -10.12 7.12 1.08
N HIS A 115 -10.66 7.66 -0.01
CA HIS A 115 -12.06 7.54 -0.38
C HIS A 115 -12.19 6.49 -1.49
N SER A 116 -12.95 5.43 -1.23
CA SER A 116 -13.17 4.37 -2.21
C SER A 116 -14.62 3.90 -2.25
N LYS A 117 -15.09 3.52 -3.43
CA LYS A 117 -16.41 2.95 -3.63
C LYS A 117 -16.35 1.42 -3.54
N ASP A 118 -17.16 0.84 -2.67
CA ASP A 118 -17.30 -0.62 -2.57
C ASP A 118 -18.13 -1.18 -3.74
N LYS A 119 -18.17 -2.51 -3.89
CA LYS A 119 -18.96 -3.24 -4.88
C LYS A 119 -20.45 -2.90 -4.82
N ASP A 120 -20.95 -2.53 -3.64
CA ASP A 120 -22.33 -2.09 -3.43
C ASP A 120 -22.57 -0.62 -3.78
N GLY A 121 -21.55 0.07 -4.32
CA GLY A 121 -21.65 1.49 -4.69
C GLY A 121 -21.57 2.46 -3.52
N LYS A 122 -21.38 1.97 -2.29
CA LYS A 122 -21.25 2.78 -1.07
C LYS A 122 -19.83 3.30 -0.90
N TRP A 123 -19.72 4.56 -0.48
CA TRP A 123 -18.44 5.16 -0.15
C TRP A 123 -17.92 4.66 1.20
N GLN A 124 -16.66 4.23 1.21
CA GLN A 124 -15.91 3.89 2.40
C GLN A 124 -14.71 4.82 2.51
N GLN A 125 -14.43 5.23 3.75
CA GLN A 125 -13.28 6.04 4.11
C GLN A 125 -12.33 5.22 4.96
N SER A 126 -11.04 5.34 4.70
CA SER A 126 -10.01 4.78 5.56
C SER A 126 -8.90 5.80 5.73
N THR A 127 -8.45 6.00 6.96
CA THR A 127 -7.36 6.91 7.29
C THR A 127 -6.10 6.11 7.50
N SER A 128 -5.01 6.56 6.90
CA SER A 128 -3.68 5.95 7.02
C SER A 128 -2.60 7.03 7.00
N THR A 129 -1.36 6.66 7.27
CA THR A 129 -0.23 7.57 7.06
C THR A 129 0.24 7.54 5.62
N LEU A 130 0.90 8.60 5.16
CA LEU A 130 1.48 8.65 3.81
C LEU A 130 2.47 7.51 3.56
N GLU A 131 3.24 7.11 4.57
CA GLU A 131 4.14 5.95 4.49
C GLU A 131 3.37 4.64 4.24
N GLU A 132 2.31 4.43 5.01
CA GLU A 132 1.50 3.21 4.93
C GLU A 132 0.72 3.14 3.63
N PHE A 133 0.17 4.26 3.19
CA PHE A 133 -0.42 4.42 1.88
C PHE A 133 0.60 4.10 0.77
N ALA A 134 1.80 4.70 0.82
CA ALA A 134 2.85 4.49 -0.16
C ALA A 134 3.28 3.02 -0.26
N LYS A 135 3.26 2.25 0.85
CA LYS A 135 3.60 0.81 0.84
C LYS A 135 2.71 -0.02 -0.08
N ASN A 136 1.47 0.42 -0.32
CA ASN A 136 0.50 -0.24 -1.20
C ASN A 136 0.63 0.19 -2.67
N HIS A 137 1.33 1.30 -2.96
CA HIS A 137 1.49 1.84 -4.31
C HIS A 137 2.94 1.76 -4.76
N PHE A 138 3.28 0.83 -5.66
CA PHE A 138 4.66 0.57 -6.09
C PHE A 138 5.46 1.84 -6.44
N LYS A 139 4.88 2.78 -7.20
CA LYS A 139 5.56 4.00 -7.64
C LYS A 139 5.90 4.96 -6.49
N LEU A 140 5.09 4.98 -5.43
CA LEU A 140 5.34 5.74 -4.21
C LEU A 140 6.26 4.98 -3.25
N ARG A 141 6.06 3.67 -3.14
CA ARG A 141 6.89 2.80 -2.29
C ARG A 141 8.37 2.90 -2.61
N VAL A 142 8.71 3.01 -3.89
CA VAL A 142 10.11 3.15 -4.34
C VAL A 142 10.79 4.37 -3.71
N LEU A 143 10.05 5.43 -3.36
CA LEU A 143 10.59 6.64 -2.72
C LEU A 143 11.06 6.39 -1.28
N TYR A 144 10.44 5.45 -0.58
CA TYR A 144 10.73 5.14 0.82
C TYR A 144 11.54 3.85 0.99
N GLN A 145 11.31 2.86 0.12
CA GLN A 145 11.89 1.53 0.20
C GLN A 145 12.28 1.01 -1.20
N PRO A 146 13.28 1.61 -1.87
CA PRO A 146 13.64 1.29 -3.24
C PRO A 146 14.04 -0.17 -3.43
N VAL A 147 14.96 -0.69 -2.61
CA VAL A 147 15.50 -2.04 -2.78
C VAL A 147 14.41 -3.08 -2.55
N TRP A 148 13.61 -2.90 -1.49
CA TRP A 148 12.51 -3.81 -1.20
C TRP A 148 11.44 -3.78 -2.29
N SER A 149 11.10 -2.60 -2.81
CA SER A 149 10.13 -2.47 -3.91
C SER A 149 10.59 -3.24 -5.15
N HIS A 150 11.85 -3.08 -5.55
CA HIS A 150 12.42 -3.81 -6.68
C HIS A 150 12.49 -5.32 -6.42
N ALA A 151 12.82 -5.75 -5.20
CA ALA A 151 12.78 -7.17 -4.82
C ALA A 151 11.36 -7.75 -4.96
N MET A 152 10.32 -7.03 -4.53
CA MET A 152 8.93 -7.47 -4.64
C MET A 152 8.40 -7.46 -6.07
N ALA A 153 8.84 -6.50 -6.89
CA ALA A 153 8.58 -6.53 -8.33
C ALA A 153 9.25 -7.76 -8.97
N GLY A 154 10.51 -8.01 -8.61
CA GLY A 154 11.26 -9.19 -9.02
C GLY A 154 10.56 -10.49 -8.63
N LEU A 155 10.00 -10.58 -7.42
CA LEU A 155 9.22 -11.73 -6.96
C LEU A 155 8.00 -11.97 -7.87
N LYS A 156 7.22 -10.93 -8.17
CA LYS A 156 6.03 -11.04 -9.04
C LYS A 156 6.40 -11.47 -10.46
N TRP A 157 7.39 -10.82 -11.06
CA TRP A 157 7.85 -11.15 -12.42
C TRP A 157 8.53 -12.52 -12.48
N GLY A 158 9.26 -12.89 -11.43
CA GLY A 158 9.84 -14.22 -11.26
C GLY A 158 8.76 -15.30 -11.19
N ALA A 159 7.69 -15.08 -10.42
CA ALA A 159 6.55 -16.00 -10.36
C ALA A 159 5.93 -16.21 -11.75
N ILE A 160 5.65 -15.12 -12.48
CA ILE A 160 5.07 -15.16 -13.83
C ILE A 160 6.02 -15.89 -14.79
N GLY A 161 7.30 -15.53 -14.79
CA GLY A 161 8.31 -16.16 -15.64
C GLY A 161 8.49 -17.64 -15.34
N GLY A 162 8.51 -18.03 -14.06
CA GLY A 162 8.60 -19.42 -13.63
C GLY A 162 7.37 -20.25 -13.99
N VAL A 163 6.16 -19.70 -13.83
CA VAL A 163 4.92 -20.32 -14.32
C VAL A 163 5.01 -20.56 -15.83
N PHE A 164 5.39 -19.54 -16.61
CA PHE A 164 5.50 -19.66 -18.06
C PHE A 164 6.53 -20.72 -18.48
N LEU A 165 7.73 -20.69 -17.90
CA LEU A 165 8.78 -21.68 -18.15
C LEU A 165 8.32 -23.10 -17.81
N LYS A 166 7.63 -23.29 -16.68
CA LYS A 166 7.18 -24.63 -16.28
C LYS A 166 6.01 -25.15 -17.11
N LEU A 167 5.10 -24.27 -17.54
CA LEU A 167 4.05 -24.61 -18.49
C LEU A 167 4.65 -24.99 -19.86
N ALA A 168 5.66 -24.27 -20.32
CA ALA A 168 6.37 -24.58 -21.56
C ALA A 168 7.10 -25.93 -21.48
N ASP A 169 7.82 -26.20 -20.39
CA ASP A 169 8.46 -27.48 -20.11
C ASP A 169 7.45 -28.64 -20.12
N THR A 170 6.33 -28.49 -19.42
CA THR A 170 5.24 -29.49 -19.38
C THR A 170 4.63 -29.71 -20.77
N PHE A 171 4.43 -28.64 -21.53
CA PHE A 171 3.93 -28.72 -22.90
C PHE A 171 4.89 -29.47 -23.82
N LEU A 172 6.20 -29.18 -23.76
CA LEU A 172 7.22 -29.86 -24.56
C LEU A 172 7.33 -31.35 -24.19
N MET A 173 7.25 -31.67 -22.90
CA MET A 173 7.21 -33.05 -22.42
C MET A 173 6.00 -33.79 -23.01
N LEU A 174 4.79 -33.22 -22.93
CA LEU A 174 3.60 -33.81 -23.52
C LEU A 174 3.71 -33.95 -25.03
N LEU A 175 4.28 -32.95 -25.72
CA LEU A 175 4.46 -32.96 -27.17
C LEU A 175 5.40 -34.09 -27.62
N SER A 176 6.39 -34.43 -26.80
CA SER A 176 7.32 -35.54 -27.07
C SER A 176 6.66 -36.92 -26.90
N VAL A 177 5.61 -37.03 -26.08
CA VAL A 177 4.89 -38.27 -25.83
C VAL A 177 3.75 -38.45 -26.83
N ASP A 178 2.89 -37.43 -26.95
CA ASP A 178 1.72 -37.42 -27.84
C ASP A 178 1.29 -35.97 -28.15
N GLY A 179 1.28 -35.63 -29.44
CA GLY A 179 0.92 -34.27 -29.88
C GLY A 179 -0.53 -33.87 -29.55
N GLY A 180 -1.46 -34.82 -29.50
CA GLY A 180 -2.84 -34.58 -29.09
C GLY A 180 -2.95 -34.19 -27.62
N MET A 181 -2.20 -34.86 -26.74
CA MET A 181 -2.12 -34.52 -25.31
C MET A 181 -1.56 -33.11 -25.09
N ALA A 182 -0.56 -32.70 -25.88
CA ALA A 182 0.00 -31.35 -25.83
C ALA A 182 -1.03 -30.27 -26.25
N VAL A 183 -1.78 -30.51 -27.32
CA VAL A 183 -2.85 -29.60 -27.76
C VAL A 183 -3.94 -29.49 -26.69
N LEU A 184 -4.37 -30.61 -26.12
CA LEU A 184 -5.33 -30.63 -25.03
C LEU A 184 -4.82 -29.81 -23.82
N PHE A 185 -3.58 -30.01 -23.40
CA PHE A 185 -2.97 -29.23 -22.32
C PHE A 185 -2.94 -27.73 -22.63
N ALA A 186 -2.56 -27.33 -23.85
CA ALA A 186 -2.58 -25.92 -24.26
C ALA A 186 -3.98 -25.31 -24.20
N VAL A 187 -5.01 -26.06 -24.59
CA VAL A 187 -6.42 -25.63 -24.47
C VAL A 187 -6.80 -25.44 -22.99
N ALA A 188 -6.40 -26.36 -22.11
CA ALA A 188 -6.66 -26.24 -20.67
C ALA A 188 -5.99 -24.98 -20.08
N VAL A 189 -4.72 -24.73 -20.41
CA VAL A 189 -3.98 -23.53 -19.99
C VAL A 189 -4.66 -22.27 -20.53
N GLY A 190 -5.01 -22.25 -21.81
CA GLY A 190 -5.69 -21.13 -22.45
C GLY A 190 -7.04 -20.83 -21.80
N ALA A 191 -7.82 -21.85 -21.45
CA ALA A 191 -9.08 -21.68 -20.73
C ALA A 191 -8.89 -21.05 -19.34
N CYS A 192 -7.82 -21.41 -18.63
CA CYS A 192 -7.49 -20.81 -17.33
C CYS A 192 -7.10 -19.33 -17.41
N MET A 193 -6.64 -18.87 -18.58
CA MET A 193 -6.24 -17.48 -18.78
C MET A 193 -7.41 -16.55 -19.15
N ILE A 194 -8.61 -17.09 -19.41
CA ILE A 194 -9.79 -16.28 -19.76
C ILE A 194 -10.52 -15.90 -18.46
N PRO A 195 -10.47 -14.63 -18.02
CA PRO A 195 -11.02 -14.23 -16.71
C PRO A 195 -12.55 -14.35 -16.61
N ARG A 196 -13.24 -14.52 -17.75
CA ARG A 196 -14.70 -14.68 -17.81
C ARG A 196 -15.17 -16.13 -17.77
N ILE A 197 -14.27 -17.11 -17.93
CA ILE A 197 -14.64 -18.52 -17.79
C ILE A 197 -14.75 -18.79 -16.29
N GLY A 198 -15.97 -18.69 -15.77
CA GLY A 198 -16.26 -19.05 -14.38
C GLY A 198 -15.89 -20.51 -14.09
N TRP A 199 -15.85 -20.87 -12.81
CA TRP A 199 -15.51 -22.22 -12.34
C TRP A 199 -16.29 -23.35 -13.03
N ILE A 200 -17.54 -23.08 -13.44
CA ILE A 200 -18.38 -24.04 -14.20
C ILE A 200 -17.75 -24.39 -15.55
N GLY A 201 -17.21 -23.40 -16.28
CA GLY A 201 -16.57 -23.64 -17.57
C GLY A 201 -15.27 -24.43 -17.42
N ILE A 202 -14.48 -24.12 -16.38
CA ILE A 202 -13.28 -24.88 -16.04
C ILE A 202 -13.62 -26.34 -15.72
N ALA A 203 -14.66 -26.58 -14.92
CA ALA A 203 -15.11 -27.92 -14.56
C ALA A 203 -15.63 -28.71 -15.78
N ALA A 204 -16.38 -28.06 -16.67
CA ALA A 204 -16.89 -28.69 -17.90
C ALA A 204 -15.76 -29.10 -18.85
N ILE A 205 -14.77 -28.22 -19.06
CA ILE A 205 -13.59 -28.53 -19.88
C ILE A 205 -12.79 -29.66 -19.23
N SER A 206 -12.54 -29.59 -17.93
CA SER A 206 -11.81 -30.64 -17.19
C SER A 206 -12.51 -32.00 -17.29
N TYR A 207 -13.84 -32.05 -17.13
CA TYR A 207 -14.62 -33.28 -17.28
C TYR A 207 -14.56 -33.85 -18.69
N PHE A 208 -14.70 -33.01 -19.72
CA PHE A 208 -14.61 -33.43 -21.11
C PHE A 208 -13.22 -34.01 -21.41
N MET A 209 -12.16 -33.31 -21.03
CA MET A 209 -10.78 -33.77 -21.25
C MET A 209 -10.46 -35.08 -20.52
N PHE A 210 -10.95 -35.25 -19.29
CA PHE A 210 -10.80 -36.49 -18.53
C PHE A 210 -11.47 -37.67 -19.24
N LYS A 211 -12.67 -37.46 -19.80
CA LYS A 211 -13.39 -38.50 -20.55
C LYS A 211 -12.62 -38.98 -21.79
N PHE A 212 -11.93 -38.08 -22.49
CA PHE A 212 -11.20 -38.41 -23.72
C PHE A 212 -9.79 -38.97 -23.47
N SER A 213 -9.05 -38.42 -22.51
CA SER A 213 -7.63 -38.74 -22.32
C SER A 213 -7.35 -39.63 -21.10
N ARG A 214 -8.35 -39.85 -20.22
CA ARG A 214 -8.19 -40.40 -18.86
C ARG A 214 -7.22 -39.62 -17.97
N ALA A 215 -6.75 -38.45 -18.42
CA ALA A 215 -5.88 -37.55 -17.68
C ALA A 215 -6.62 -36.24 -17.38
N ASN A 216 -6.36 -35.64 -16.22
CA ASN A 216 -6.93 -34.35 -15.88
C ASN A 216 -5.87 -33.24 -16.03
N PHE A 217 -5.84 -32.64 -17.22
CA PHE A 217 -4.88 -31.60 -17.58
C PHE A 217 -5.02 -30.32 -16.77
N PHE A 218 -6.17 -30.09 -16.12
CA PHE A 218 -6.33 -28.95 -15.23
C PHE A 218 -5.46 -29.08 -13.98
N PHE A 219 -5.46 -30.26 -13.34
CA PHE A 219 -4.56 -30.50 -12.20
C PHE A 219 -3.10 -30.44 -12.61
N MET A 220 -2.76 -30.89 -13.82
CA MET A 220 -1.42 -30.76 -14.37
C MET A 220 -1.02 -29.30 -14.60
N ALA A 221 -1.89 -28.48 -15.18
CA ALA A 221 -1.64 -27.05 -15.39
C ALA A 221 -1.54 -26.28 -14.05
N LEU A 222 -2.40 -26.62 -13.09
CA LEU A 222 -2.34 -26.06 -11.73
C LEU A 222 -1.03 -26.44 -11.03
N ALA A 223 -0.64 -27.72 -11.08
CA ALA A 223 0.61 -28.20 -10.50
C ALA A 223 1.82 -27.53 -11.16
N ALA A 224 1.85 -27.46 -12.50
CA ALA A 224 2.89 -26.75 -13.24
C ALA A 224 2.94 -25.27 -12.88
N GLY A 225 1.79 -24.61 -12.73
CA GLY A 225 1.70 -23.22 -12.29
C GLY A 225 2.22 -23.01 -10.87
N LEU A 226 1.80 -23.86 -9.92
CA LEU A 226 2.28 -23.78 -8.53
C LEU A 226 3.78 -24.02 -8.42
N VAL A 227 4.28 -25.09 -9.05
CA VAL A 227 5.72 -25.41 -9.05
C VAL A 227 6.51 -24.30 -9.75
N GLY A 228 6.05 -23.83 -10.91
CA GLY A 228 6.68 -22.73 -11.63
C GLY A 228 6.71 -21.43 -10.82
N ALA A 229 5.62 -21.09 -10.13
CA ALA A 229 5.56 -19.91 -9.26
C ALA A 229 6.54 -20.04 -8.09
N ILE A 230 6.55 -21.18 -7.39
CA ILE A 230 7.45 -21.41 -6.25
C ILE A 230 8.92 -21.31 -6.69
N LEU A 231 9.28 -21.98 -7.78
CA LEU A 231 10.65 -21.98 -8.31
C LEU A 231 11.04 -20.62 -8.90
N GLY A 232 10.10 -19.83 -9.41
CA GLY A 232 10.35 -18.51 -10.01
C GLY A 232 10.38 -17.35 -9.02
N CYS A 233 9.59 -17.41 -7.94
CA CYS A 233 9.45 -16.33 -6.95
C CYS A 233 10.79 -15.96 -6.30
N LEU A 234 11.54 -16.94 -5.81
CA LEU A 234 12.76 -16.68 -5.02
C LEU A 234 13.92 -16.17 -5.88
N PRO A 235 14.25 -16.77 -7.05
CA PRO A 235 15.24 -16.19 -7.96
C PRO A 235 14.82 -14.82 -8.46
N GLY A 236 13.54 -14.62 -8.77
CA GLY A 236 13.00 -13.33 -9.18
C GLY A 236 13.20 -12.26 -8.10
N MET A 237 12.90 -12.60 -6.84
CA MET A 237 13.13 -11.71 -5.70
C MET A 237 14.62 -11.36 -5.55
N ALA A 238 15.51 -12.36 -5.67
CA ALA A 238 16.95 -12.14 -5.61
C ALA A 238 17.44 -11.20 -6.72
N ILE A 239 17.01 -11.40 -7.97
CA ILE A 239 17.34 -10.54 -9.11
C ILE A 239 16.81 -9.12 -8.89
N GLY A 240 15.55 -8.99 -8.46
CA GLY A 240 14.96 -7.70 -8.13
C GLY A 240 15.70 -6.98 -7.00
N GLY A 241 16.11 -7.72 -5.97
CA GLY A 241 16.91 -7.21 -4.86
C GLY A 241 18.29 -6.73 -5.30
N MET A 242 18.98 -7.49 -6.16
CA MET A 242 20.26 -7.09 -6.75
C MET A 242 20.14 -5.81 -7.59
N ILE A 243 19.11 -5.72 -8.44
CA ILE A 243 18.86 -4.51 -9.25
C ILE A 243 18.55 -3.31 -8.35
N GLY A 244 17.69 -3.50 -7.35
CA GLY A 244 17.34 -2.46 -6.38
C GLY A 244 18.57 -1.96 -5.63
N PHE A 245 19.42 -2.88 -5.17
CA PHE A 245 20.66 -2.54 -4.47
C PHE A 245 21.65 -1.81 -5.38
N SER A 246 21.87 -2.30 -6.60
CA SER A 246 22.79 -1.69 -7.56
C SER A 246 22.36 -0.28 -7.99
N ARG A 247 21.06 0.04 -7.89
CA ARG A 247 20.51 1.35 -8.28
C ARG A 247 20.17 2.24 -7.09
N LYS A 248 20.46 1.80 -5.87
CA LYS A 248 20.04 2.49 -4.64
C LYS A 248 20.39 3.97 -4.65
N ASP A 249 21.60 4.32 -5.09
CA ASP A 249 22.11 5.69 -5.07
C ASP A 249 21.57 6.55 -6.23
N SER A 250 21.02 5.94 -7.28
CA SER A 250 20.43 6.64 -8.42
C SER A 250 18.92 6.83 -8.32
N LEU A 251 18.28 6.19 -7.33
CA LEU A 251 16.83 6.20 -7.20
C LEU A 251 16.40 7.43 -6.38
N PRO A 252 15.33 8.13 -6.80
CA PRO A 252 14.84 9.27 -6.07
C PRO A 252 14.23 8.79 -4.75
N LEU A 253 14.72 9.35 -3.64
CA LEU A 253 14.27 9.07 -2.28
C LEU A 253 13.49 10.27 -1.74
N ALA A 254 12.48 10.00 -0.92
CA ALA A 254 11.83 11.05 -0.13
C ALA A 254 12.83 11.63 0.88
N ASN A 255 12.72 12.93 1.18
CA ASN A 255 13.67 13.63 2.06
C ASN A 255 13.69 13.08 3.50
N ASP A 256 12.59 12.47 3.94
CA ASP A 256 12.40 11.91 5.27
C ASP A 256 12.42 10.36 5.28
N ALA A 257 12.81 9.75 4.16
CA ALA A 257 12.94 8.31 4.04
C ALA A 257 14.01 7.79 5.02
N ALA A 258 13.62 6.85 5.88
CA ALA A 258 14.56 6.19 6.76
C ALA A 258 15.58 5.39 5.92
N PRO A 259 16.88 5.39 6.27
CA PRO A 259 17.85 4.57 5.58
C PRO A 259 17.44 3.10 5.70
N GLU A 260 17.36 2.41 4.56
CA GLU A 260 17.07 0.98 4.56
C GLU A 260 18.13 0.23 5.38
N SER A 261 17.69 -0.65 6.28
CA SER A 261 18.56 -1.40 7.17
C SER A 261 19.65 -2.13 6.39
N GLY A 262 20.90 -2.11 6.85
CA GLY A 262 22.01 -2.82 6.18
C GLY A 262 21.75 -4.32 5.97
N GLY A 263 20.91 -4.94 6.81
CA GLY A 263 20.48 -6.34 6.64
C GLY A 263 19.50 -6.60 5.49
N LEU A 264 19.12 -5.57 4.71
CA LEU A 264 18.16 -5.72 3.62
C LEU A 264 18.72 -6.58 2.48
N LEU A 265 20.00 -6.43 2.12
CA LEU A 265 20.65 -7.26 1.10
C LEU A 265 20.62 -8.74 1.48
N PHE A 266 20.84 -9.05 2.76
CA PHE A 266 20.74 -10.42 3.25
C PHE A 266 19.31 -10.97 3.08
N LYS A 267 18.30 -10.17 3.42
CA LYS A 267 16.88 -10.57 3.31
C LYS A 267 16.36 -10.66 1.88
N THR A 268 16.78 -9.79 0.98
CA THR A 268 16.23 -9.70 -0.39
C THR A 268 17.03 -10.46 -1.43
N VAL A 269 18.31 -10.75 -1.16
CA VAL A 269 19.20 -11.43 -2.11
C VAL A 269 19.67 -12.77 -1.57
N ILE A 270 20.34 -12.78 -0.41
CA ILE A 270 21.01 -13.99 0.09
C ILE A 270 19.98 -15.06 0.49
N ILE A 271 19.00 -14.73 1.33
CA ILE A 271 17.97 -15.69 1.76
C ILE A 271 17.21 -16.26 0.55
N PRO A 272 16.66 -15.46 -0.39
CA PRO A 272 15.94 -16.01 -1.53
C PRO A 272 16.84 -16.84 -2.46
N LEU A 273 18.11 -16.46 -2.66
CA LEU A 273 19.03 -17.22 -3.50
C LEU A 273 19.36 -18.59 -2.88
N VAL A 274 19.77 -18.63 -1.61
CA VAL A 274 20.06 -19.88 -0.90
C VAL A 274 18.81 -20.76 -0.82
N SER A 275 17.67 -20.18 -0.47
CA SER A 275 16.40 -20.91 -0.40
C SER A 275 15.95 -21.41 -1.77
N GLY A 276 16.17 -20.63 -2.83
CA GLY A 276 15.89 -21.01 -4.21
C GLY A 276 16.74 -22.19 -4.65
N VAL A 277 18.06 -22.16 -4.38
CA VAL A 277 18.96 -23.29 -4.65
C VAL A 277 18.56 -24.54 -3.88
N ALA A 278 18.24 -24.39 -2.59
CA ALA A 278 17.79 -25.51 -1.75
C ALA A 278 16.47 -26.12 -2.26
N LEU A 279 15.48 -25.29 -2.61
CA LEU A 279 14.21 -25.76 -3.20
C LEU A 279 14.41 -26.41 -4.57
N PHE A 280 15.29 -25.86 -5.39
CA PHE A 280 15.61 -26.43 -6.70
C PHE A 280 16.31 -27.78 -6.57
N ALA A 281 17.29 -27.90 -5.66
CA ALA A 281 17.93 -29.16 -5.34
C ALA A 281 16.89 -30.17 -4.83
N PHE A 282 16.05 -29.79 -3.87
CA PHE A 282 14.95 -30.63 -3.38
C PHE A 282 14.02 -31.07 -4.52
N TYR A 283 13.68 -30.16 -5.43
CA TYR A 283 12.86 -30.46 -6.59
C TYR A 283 13.49 -31.50 -7.52
N ILE A 284 14.79 -31.39 -7.81
CA ILE A 284 15.52 -32.36 -8.63
C ILE A 284 15.62 -33.70 -7.90
N PHE A 285 16.18 -33.74 -6.69
CA PHE A 285 16.52 -34.99 -6.01
C PHE A 285 15.30 -35.76 -5.50
N VAL A 286 14.21 -35.09 -5.14
CA VAL A 286 13.02 -35.76 -4.56
C VAL A 286 11.94 -36.01 -5.59
N PHE A 287 11.64 -35.02 -6.44
CA PHE A 287 10.52 -35.12 -7.38
C PHE A 287 10.92 -35.57 -8.78
N ASN A 288 12.19 -35.46 -9.16
CA ASN A 288 12.67 -35.91 -10.46
C ASN A 288 13.97 -36.73 -10.35
N PRO A 289 13.98 -37.86 -9.62
CA PRO A 289 15.18 -38.68 -9.48
C PRO A 289 15.74 -39.17 -10.82
N TRP A 290 14.88 -39.28 -11.86
CA TRP A 290 15.33 -39.59 -13.22
C TRP A 290 16.27 -38.53 -13.80
N LEU A 291 16.09 -37.23 -13.48
CA LEU A 291 17.02 -36.18 -13.92
C LEU A 291 18.42 -36.37 -13.33
N VAL A 292 18.52 -36.92 -12.11
CA VAL A 292 19.81 -37.24 -11.48
C VAL A 292 20.53 -38.33 -12.27
N SER A 293 19.81 -39.38 -12.68
CA SER A 293 20.40 -40.48 -13.47
C SER A 293 20.86 -40.09 -14.88
N VAL A 294 20.43 -38.93 -15.39
CA VAL A 294 20.87 -38.39 -16.70
C VAL A 294 22.05 -37.42 -16.54
N LEU A 295 22.24 -36.86 -15.33
CA LEU A 295 23.33 -35.93 -15.02
C LEU A 295 24.61 -36.62 -14.53
N GLU A 296 24.51 -37.87 -14.08
CA GLU A 296 25.64 -38.79 -13.79
C GLU A 296 26.19 -39.40 -15.08
#